data_AF-K5BKF7-F1
#
_entry.id   AF-K5BKF7-F1
#
_cell.length_a   1.000
_cell.length_b   1.000
_cell.length_c   1.000
_cell.angle_alpha   90.00
_cell.angle_beta   90.00
_cell.angle_gamma   90.00
#
_symmetry.space_group_name_H-M   'P 1'
#
loop_
_entity.id
_entity.type
_entity.pdbx_description
1 polymer ?
#
loop_
_entity_poly.entity_id
_entity_poly.type
_entity_poly.pdbx_seq_one_letter_code
_entity_poly.pdbx_strand_id
1 'polypeptide(L)'
;RDSRRPADDPAGLADAVDRLRRRWPDRAAPPIELLPERIEHAELIRRHGPASEILLGLAEHDLRPVALDFADHPHLLVLGDTGCGKTATLRHLCREIVRARSPAAARLEIIDFRRTLLGVVESDHLGDYLMSAPMLAARLPHILERLTARMPGQGVTQQQLRARSWWSGPDCYLVIDDYDLIAGGGTNPLAALADLLPHARDIGLHVIVARRSGGAARAMYDPVLARLRELGCAGLMMSAGADEGVLLGSVRPAPLPPGRGVLITRGGEQLVQVAWSDPP
;
A
#
# COMPACT_ATOMS: atom_id res chain seq x y z
N ARG A 1 -6.70 25.48 -59.47
CA ARG A 1 -5.74 25.67 -58.35
C ARG A 1 -6.12 24.64 -57.30
N ASP A 2 -5.63 23.42 -57.46
CA ASP A 2 -5.85 22.32 -56.52
C ASP A 2 -4.54 22.16 -55.74
N SER A 3 -4.57 22.55 -54.46
CA SER A 3 -3.43 22.57 -53.56
C SER A 3 -3.65 21.53 -52.47
N ARG A 4 -3.64 20.25 -52.83
CA ARG A 4 -3.42 19.17 -51.87
C ARG A 4 -1.91 19.01 -51.68
N ARG A 5 -1.43 19.25 -50.46
CA ARG A 5 -0.04 19.00 -50.08
C ARG A 5 0.25 17.49 -50.27
N PRO A 6 1.41 17.09 -50.80
CA PRO A 6 1.78 15.69 -51.08
C PRO A 6 2.13 14.88 -49.81
N ALA A 7 1.55 15.22 -48.65
CA ALA A 7 1.99 14.71 -47.36
C ALA A 7 1.25 13.44 -46.86
N ASP A 8 0.12 13.07 -47.47
CA ASP A 8 -0.73 11.98 -46.99
C ASP A 8 -1.00 10.93 -48.10
N ASP A 9 0.05 10.31 -48.64
CA ASP A 9 -0.08 9.09 -49.45
C ASP A 9 0.29 7.85 -48.59
N PRO A 10 -0.70 7.10 -48.07
CA PRO A 10 -0.46 5.92 -47.24
C PRO A 10 0.34 4.83 -47.97
N ALA A 11 0.22 4.73 -49.29
CA ALA A 11 0.94 3.74 -50.09
C ALA A 11 2.43 4.10 -50.22
N GLY A 12 2.75 5.38 -50.44
CA GLY A 12 4.11 5.89 -50.48
C GLY A 12 4.84 5.76 -49.13
N LEU A 13 4.12 5.94 -48.01
CA LEU A 13 4.67 5.73 -46.67
C LEU A 13 5.01 4.26 -46.40
N ALA A 14 4.10 3.34 -46.74
CA ALA A 14 4.32 1.90 -46.54
C ALA A 14 5.53 1.40 -47.32
N ASP A 15 5.66 1.78 -48.59
CA ASP A 15 6.80 1.40 -49.43
C ASP A 15 8.13 2.02 -48.93
N ALA A 16 8.10 3.25 -48.40
CA ALA A 16 9.24 3.84 -47.72
C ALA A 16 9.65 3.06 -46.48
N VAL A 17 8.71 2.70 -45.61
CA VAL A 17 8.96 1.88 -44.41
C VAL A 17 9.58 0.53 -44.77
N ASP A 18 9.06 -0.15 -45.80
CA ASP A 18 9.59 -1.44 -46.25
C ASP A 18 10.99 -1.33 -46.83
N ARG A 19 11.30 -0.25 -47.55
CA ARG A 19 12.68 0.03 -47.98
C ARG A 19 13.62 0.24 -46.79
N LEU A 20 13.20 1.00 -45.77
CA LEU A 20 14.02 1.22 -44.58
C LEU A 20 14.26 -0.11 -43.83
N ARG A 21 13.22 -0.93 -43.63
CA ARG A 21 13.35 -2.25 -42.98
C ARG A 21 14.26 -3.21 -43.73
N ARG A 22 14.17 -3.26 -45.07
CA ARG A 22 15.09 -4.07 -45.90
C ARG A 22 16.53 -3.55 -45.86
N ARG A 23 16.71 -2.23 -45.75
CA ARG A 23 18.03 -1.59 -45.72
C ARG A 23 18.73 -1.76 -44.37
N TRP A 24 17.99 -1.85 -43.27
CA TRP A 24 18.51 -2.06 -41.92
C TRP A 24 17.69 -3.10 -41.14
N PRO A 25 17.79 -4.40 -41.48
CA PRO A 25 17.00 -5.46 -40.84
C PRO A 25 17.26 -5.57 -39.34
N ASP A 26 18.48 -5.25 -38.89
CA ASP A 26 18.90 -5.36 -37.50
C ASP A 26 18.74 -4.05 -36.71
N ARG A 27 18.13 -3.01 -37.31
CA ARG A 27 17.88 -1.73 -36.62
C ARG A 27 16.39 -1.55 -36.39
N ALA A 28 15.96 -1.89 -35.18
CA ALA A 28 14.68 -1.47 -34.63
C ALA A 28 14.92 -0.50 -33.48
N ALA A 29 13.97 0.41 -33.24
CA ALA A 29 13.94 1.13 -31.98
C ALA A 29 13.77 0.10 -30.84
N PRO A 30 14.48 0.24 -29.70
CA PRO A 30 14.20 -0.57 -28.53
C PRO A 30 12.71 -0.49 -28.18
N PRO A 31 12.05 -1.60 -27.85
CA PRO A 31 10.65 -1.56 -27.45
C PRO A 31 10.51 -0.73 -26.18
N ILE A 32 9.44 0.06 -26.09
CA ILE A 32 9.08 0.76 -24.84
C ILE A 32 8.56 -0.30 -23.88
N GLU A 33 9.29 -0.54 -22.79
CA GLU A 33 8.82 -1.41 -21.72
C GLU A 33 7.70 -0.69 -20.97
N LEU A 34 6.53 -1.34 -20.93
CA LEU A 34 5.36 -0.83 -20.21
C LEU A 34 5.32 -1.45 -18.82
N LEU A 35 4.64 -0.76 -17.90
CA LEU A 35 4.33 -1.32 -16.60
C LEU A 35 3.49 -2.60 -16.78
N PRO A 36 3.98 -3.77 -16.29
CA PRO A 36 3.29 -5.03 -16.52
C PRO A 36 1.93 -5.05 -15.82
N GLU A 37 1.02 -5.89 -16.30
CA GLU A 37 -0.27 -6.12 -15.62
C GLU A 37 -0.12 -6.89 -14.32
N ARG A 38 0.94 -7.69 -14.21
CA ARG A 38 1.25 -8.50 -13.03
C ARG A 38 2.76 -8.65 -12.89
N ILE A 39 3.26 -8.47 -11.67
CA ILE A 39 4.65 -8.71 -11.29
C ILE A 39 4.65 -9.66 -10.10
N GLU A 40 5.29 -10.83 -10.25
CA GLU A 40 5.36 -11.81 -9.16
C GLU A 40 6.27 -11.32 -8.04
N HIS A 41 5.92 -11.63 -6.80
CA HIS A 41 6.72 -11.31 -5.62
C HIS A 41 8.17 -11.77 -5.74
N ALA A 42 8.40 -13.01 -6.19
CA ALA A 42 9.74 -13.55 -6.40
C ALA A 42 10.52 -12.80 -7.48
N GLU A 43 9.84 -12.33 -8.53
CA GLU A 43 10.48 -11.53 -9.58
C GLU A 43 10.84 -10.14 -9.08
N LEU A 44 9.95 -9.50 -8.29
CA LEU A 44 10.23 -8.21 -7.68
C LEU A 44 11.48 -8.26 -6.78
N ILE A 45 11.60 -9.31 -5.95
CA ILE A 45 12.79 -9.53 -5.11
C ILE A 45 14.05 -9.70 -5.95
N ARG A 46 14.00 -10.50 -7.02
CA ARG A 46 15.16 -10.70 -7.92
C ARG A 46 15.62 -9.39 -8.55
N ARG A 47 14.69 -8.54 -8.97
CA ARG A 47 15.00 -7.23 -9.58
C ARG A 47 15.61 -6.25 -8.60
N HIS A 48 15.12 -6.25 -7.36
CA HIS A 48 15.61 -5.34 -6.32
C HIS A 48 16.97 -5.78 -5.75
N GLY A 49 17.16 -7.09 -5.60
CA GLY A 49 18.32 -7.66 -4.93
C GLY A 49 18.10 -7.85 -3.42
N PRO A 50 19.15 -8.31 -2.69
CA PRO A 50 19.05 -8.57 -1.26
C PRO A 50 18.93 -7.25 -0.49
N ALA A 51 17.72 -6.93 -0.01
CA ALA A 51 17.48 -5.80 0.88
C ALA A 51 16.45 -6.11 1.96
N SER A 52 16.57 -5.41 3.08
CA SER A 52 15.64 -5.44 4.21
C SER A 52 14.48 -4.42 4.05
N GLU A 53 14.33 -3.84 2.86
CA GLU A 53 13.23 -2.94 2.56
C GLU A 53 11.94 -3.74 2.35
N ILE A 54 10.81 -3.14 2.71
CA ILE A 54 9.47 -3.71 2.48
C ILE A 54 9.06 -3.23 1.09
N LEU A 55 9.08 -4.12 0.11
CA LEU A 55 8.75 -3.81 -1.28
C LEU A 55 7.23 -3.74 -1.47
N LEU A 56 6.78 -2.91 -2.43
CA LEU A 56 5.38 -2.79 -2.81
C LEU A 56 5.14 -3.29 -4.23
N GLY A 57 6.00 -2.94 -5.18
CA GLY A 57 5.72 -3.12 -6.60
C GLY A 57 6.74 -2.45 -7.51
N LEU A 58 6.36 -2.22 -8.77
CA LEU A 58 7.18 -1.49 -9.75
C LEU A 58 6.58 -0.10 -10.03
N ALA A 59 7.42 0.92 -10.17
CA ALA A 59 6.98 2.24 -10.62
C ALA A 59 6.83 2.27 -12.15
N GLU A 60 5.87 3.05 -12.66
CA GLU A 60 5.69 3.20 -14.11
C GLU A 60 6.87 3.91 -14.80
N HIS A 61 7.40 4.96 -14.17
CA HIS A 61 8.33 5.89 -14.82
C HIS A 61 9.69 5.28 -15.20
N ASP A 62 10.18 4.31 -14.43
CA ASP A 62 11.49 3.69 -14.61
C ASP A 62 11.50 2.16 -14.43
N LEU A 63 10.32 1.56 -14.18
CA LEU A 63 10.14 0.13 -13.90
C LEU A 63 11.02 -0.40 -12.76
N ARG A 64 11.43 0.47 -11.83
CA ARG A 64 12.21 0.07 -10.67
C ARG A 64 11.30 -0.39 -9.52
N PRO A 65 11.80 -1.33 -8.68
CA PRO A 65 11.14 -1.68 -7.43
C PRO A 65 10.91 -0.45 -6.54
N VAL A 66 9.70 -0.34 -6.03
CA VAL A 66 9.28 0.68 -5.06
C VAL A 66 9.16 0.03 -3.70
N ALA A 67 9.82 0.63 -2.70
CA ALA A 67 9.72 0.23 -1.30
C ALA A 67 8.82 1.19 -0.51
N LEU A 68 8.22 0.67 0.56
CA LEU A 68 7.54 1.46 1.58
C LEU A 68 8.46 1.60 2.80
N ASP A 69 8.82 2.84 3.12
CA ASP A 69 9.52 3.15 4.36
C ASP A 69 8.52 3.43 5.49
N PHE A 70 8.27 2.41 6.31
CA PHE A 70 7.43 2.52 7.50
C PHE A 70 8.08 3.30 8.66
N ALA A 71 9.38 3.60 8.60
CA ALA A 71 10.03 4.48 9.59
C ALA A 71 9.71 5.96 9.33
N ASP A 72 9.48 6.32 8.06
CA ASP A 72 9.09 7.65 7.60
C ASP A 72 7.57 7.82 7.47
N HIS A 73 6.88 6.78 7.00
CA HIS A 73 5.43 6.74 6.86
C HIS A 73 4.88 5.54 7.65
N PRO A 74 4.62 5.68 8.96
CA PRO A 74 4.21 4.55 9.81
C PRO A 74 2.91 3.88 9.38
N HIS A 75 2.11 4.53 8.54
CA HIS A 75 0.79 4.06 8.16
C HIS A 75 0.61 4.09 6.64
N LEU A 76 -0.19 3.14 6.16
CA LEU A 76 -0.62 3.04 4.76
C LEU A 76 -2.14 2.92 4.69
N LEU A 77 -2.77 3.76 3.89
CA LEU A 77 -4.19 3.69 3.56
C LEU A 77 -4.39 3.27 2.10
N VAL A 78 -4.99 2.10 1.89
CA VAL A 78 -5.31 1.54 0.57
C VAL A 78 -6.79 1.74 0.28
N LEU A 79 -7.09 2.46 -0.80
CA LEU A 79 -8.45 2.73 -1.26
C LEU A 79 -8.68 2.17 -2.66
N GLY A 80 -9.89 1.71 -2.94
CA GLY A 80 -10.30 1.28 -4.28
C GLY A 80 -11.54 0.39 -4.27
N ASP A 81 -12.10 0.13 -5.45
CA ASP A 81 -13.36 -0.60 -5.60
C ASP A 81 -13.19 -2.11 -5.39
N THR A 82 -14.31 -2.83 -5.42
CA THR A 82 -14.30 -4.29 -5.31
C THR A 82 -13.50 -4.90 -6.47
N GLY A 83 -12.64 -5.87 -6.18
CA GLY A 83 -11.85 -6.57 -7.20
C GLY A 83 -10.59 -5.84 -7.68
N CYS A 84 -10.28 -4.63 -7.19
CA CYS A 84 -9.10 -3.90 -7.65
C CYS A 84 -7.76 -4.41 -7.07
N GLY A 85 -7.78 -5.30 -6.08
CA GLY A 85 -6.58 -5.92 -5.52
C GLY A 85 -6.20 -5.49 -4.09
N LYS A 86 -7.01 -4.71 -3.37
CA LYS A 86 -6.70 -4.26 -1.99
C LYS A 86 -6.23 -5.39 -1.05
N THR A 87 -7.00 -6.47 -0.95
CA THR A 87 -6.64 -7.64 -0.13
C THR A 87 -5.35 -8.31 -0.64
N ALA A 88 -5.11 -8.35 -1.95
CA ALA A 88 -3.87 -8.86 -2.50
C ALA A 88 -2.66 -7.98 -2.13
N THR A 89 -2.84 -6.66 -2.09
CA THR A 89 -1.85 -5.71 -1.56
C THR A 89 -1.56 -5.98 -0.09
N LEU A 90 -2.57 -6.14 0.76
CA LEU A 90 -2.37 -6.47 2.18
C LEU A 90 -1.63 -7.80 2.35
N ARG A 91 -2.04 -8.83 1.60
CA ARG A 91 -1.37 -10.13 1.58
C ARG A 91 0.11 -10.02 1.18
N HIS A 92 0.39 -9.26 0.13
CA HIS A 92 1.76 -9.02 -0.32
C HIS A 92 2.58 -8.31 0.76
N LEU A 93 2.05 -7.25 1.37
CA LEU A 93 2.72 -6.51 2.44
C LEU A 93 2.97 -7.35 3.69
N CYS A 94 2.03 -8.22 4.09
CA CYS A 94 2.25 -9.17 5.18
C CYS A 94 3.47 -10.06 4.91
N ARG A 95 3.58 -10.60 3.69
CA ARG A 95 4.73 -11.44 3.28
C ARG A 95 6.02 -10.65 3.22
N GLU A 96 5.97 -9.40 2.77
CA GLU A 96 7.14 -8.54 2.74
C GLU A 96 7.63 -8.15 4.14
N ILE A 97 6.72 -7.90 5.10
CA ILE A 97 7.09 -7.67 6.50
C ILE A 97 7.78 -8.92 7.07
N VAL A 98 7.21 -10.11 6.86
CA VAL A 98 7.80 -11.40 7.29
C VAL A 98 9.15 -11.67 6.63
N ARG A 99 9.33 -11.27 5.36
CA ARG A 99 10.61 -11.42 4.64
C ARG A 99 11.67 -10.46 5.15
N ALA A 100 11.29 -9.20 5.36
CA ALA A 100 12.23 -8.10 5.55
C ALA A 100 12.59 -7.87 7.03
N ARG A 101 11.77 -8.37 7.96
CA ARG A 101 11.94 -8.21 9.41
C ARG A 101 11.97 -9.58 10.09
N SER A 102 12.65 -9.67 11.22
CA SER A 102 12.60 -10.86 12.09
C SER A 102 11.37 -10.81 13.03
N PRO A 103 10.92 -11.94 13.60
CA PRO A 103 9.82 -11.95 14.57
C PRO A 103 10.08 -11.09 15.81
N ALA A 104 11.36 -10.93 16.20
CA ALA A 104 11.76 -10.06 17.31
C ALA A 104 11.63 -8.55 17.00
N ALA A 105 11.51 -8.19 15.71
CA ALA A 105 11.45 -6.82 15.23
C ALA A 105 10.05 -6.43 14.75
N ALA A 106 9.24 -7.37 14.26
CA ALA A 106 7.90 -7.10 13.74
C ALA A 106 6.89 -8.16 14.17
N ARG A 107 5.73 -7.71 14.63
CA ARG A 107 4.57 -8.53 14.97
C ARG A 107 3.34 -8.02 14.23
N LEU A 108 2.62 -8.91 13.55
CA LEU A 108 1.41 -8.58 12.79
C LEU A 108 0.16 -8.94 13.58
N GLU A 109 -0.71 -7.97 13.81
CA GLU A 109 -2.07 -8.16 14.32
C GLU A 109 -3.02 -7.99 13.12
N ILE A 110 -3.70 -9.05 12.68
CA ILE A 110 -4.50 -9.04 11.44
C ILE A 110 -5.99 -9.00 11.78
N ILE A 111 -6.71 -8.02 11.26
CA ILE A 111 -8.17 -7.91 11.35
C ILE A 111 -8.76 -8.15 9.96
N ASP A 112 -9.49 -9.24 9.82
CA ASP A 112 -10.05 -9.67 8.54
C ASP A 112 -11.32 -10.50 8.75
N PHE A 113 -12.47 -9.83 8.66
CA PHE A 113 -13.77 -10.46 8.89
C PHE A 113 -14.22 -11.39 7.75
N ARG A 114 -13.61 -11.28 6.57
CA ARG A 114 -13.92 -12.15 5.43
C ARG A 114 -13.02 -13.37 5.33
N ARG A 115 -11.97 -13.44 6.15
CA ARG A 115 -11.01 -14.55 6.21
C ARG A 115 -10.23 -14.74 4.90
N THR A 116 -9.97 -13.65 4.18
CA THR A 116 -9.25 -13.61 2.91
C THR A 116 -7.72 -13.63 3.06
N LEU A 117 -7.22 -13.31 4.27
CA LEU A 117 -5.81 -13.29 4.67
C LEU A 117 -5.43 -14.47 5.57
N LEU A 118 -6.34 -15.42 5.77
CA LEU A 118 -6.08 -16.63 6.57
C LEU A 118 -4.91 -17.42 5.96
N GLY A 119 -3.94 -17.84 6.78
CA GLY A 119 -2.77 -18.60 6.31
C GLY A 119 -1.69 -17.76 5.61
N VAL A 120 -1.84 -16.43 5.52
CA VAL A 120 -0.82 -15.57 4.89
C VAL A 120 0.44 -15.47 5.74
N VAL A 121 0.29 -15.50 7.07
CA VAL A 121 1.39 -15.49 8.04
C VAL A 121 1.22 -16.68 8.98
N GLU A 122 2.13 -17.65 8.88
CA GLU A 122 2.12 -18.86 9.72
C GLU A 122 3.36 -18.94 10.64
N SER A 123 4.22 -17.93 10.59
CA SER A 123 5.43 -17.82 11.42
C SER A 123 5.16 -17.09 12.74
N ASP A 124 6.16 -17.04 13.62
CA ASP A 124 6.13 -16.33 14.91
C ASP A 124 5.88 -14.81 14.81
N HIS A 125 5.83 -14.26 13.59
CA HIS A 125 5.41 -12.88 13.35
C HIS A 125 3.91 -12.67 13.63
N LEU A 126 3.07 -13.70 13.54
CA LEU A 126 1.63 -13.56 13.77
C LEU A 126 1.35 -13.35 15.27
N GLY A 127 0.71 -12.22 15.59
CA GLY A 127 0.14 -11.96 16.91
C GLY A 127 -1.23 -12.61 17.05
N ASP A 128 -2.28 -11.85 16.80
CA ASP A 128 -3.66 -12.30 16.76
C ASP A 128 -4.22 -12.19 15.32
N TYR A 129 -5.05 -13.16 14.96
CA TYR A 129 -5.88 -13.13 13.76
C TYR A 129 -7.36 -12.94 14.17
N LEU A 130 -7.91 -11.77 13.89
CA LEU A 130 -9.19 -11.28 14.37
C LEU A 130 -10.23 -11.30 13.26
N MET A 131 -11.05 -12.36 13.23
CA MET A 131 -12.00 -12.64 12.15
C MET A 131 -13.46 -12.26 12.45
N SER A 132 -13.72 -11.60 13.58
CA SER A 132 -15.09 -11.21 13.95
C SER A 132 -15.11 -10.04 14.94
N ALA A 133 -16.24 -9.34 15.01
CA ALA A 133 -16.42 -8.23 15.94
C ALA A 133 -16.25 -8.63 17.43
N PRO A 134 -16.77 -9.77 17.92
CA PRO A 134 -16.52 -10.19 19.31
C PRO A 134 -15.04 -10.45 19.61
N MET A 135 -14.30 -11.08 18.69
CA MET A 135 -12.86 -11.29 18.85
C MET A 135 -12.10 -9.96 18.89
N LEU A 136 -12.44 -9.04 17.98
CA LEU A 136 -11.86 -7.71 17.95
C LEU A 136 -12.13 -6.96 19.26
N ALA A 137 -13.37 -6.96 19.74
CA ALA A 137 -13.76 -6.31 20.99
C ALA A 137 -13.02 -6.88 22.21
N ALA A 138 -12.76 -8.19 22.24
CA ALA A 138 -12.02 -8.82 23.33
C ALA A 138 -10.50 -8.53 23.28
N ARG A 139 -9.91 -8.44 22.08
CA ARG A 139 -8.45 -8.34 21.91
C ARG A 139 -7.93 -6.91 21.78
N LEU A 140 -8.68 -6.01 21.14
CA LEU A 140 -8.24 -4.64 20.89
C LEU A 140 -7.82 -3.89 22.17
N PRO A 141 -8.55 -3.97 23.31
CA PRO A 141 -8.13 -3.30 24.54
C PRO A 141 -6.71 -3.71 25.00
N HIS A 142 -6.35 -4.99 24.87
CA HIS A 142 -5.03 -5.50 25.24
C HIS A 142 -3.93 -4.98 24.29
N ILE A 143 -4.23 -4.86 23.00
CA ILE A 143 -3.31 -4.27 22.02
C ILE A 143 -3.08 -2.79 22.35
N LEU A 144 -4.14 -2.04 22.61
CA LEU A 144 -4.08 -0.62 22.97
C LEU A 144 -3.32 -0.40 24.28
N GLU A 145 -3.57 -1.23 25.30
CA GLU A 145 -2.87 -1.16 26.59
C GLU A 145 -1.36 -1.39 26.43
N ARG A 146 -0.97 -2.44 25.69
CA ARG A 146 0.44 -2.72 25.36
C ARG A 146 1.13 -1.54 24.67
N LEU A 147 0.44 -0.90 23.73
CA LEU A 147 0.97 0.24 22.98
C LEU A 147 1.03 1.51 23.85
N THR A 148 0.02 1.74 24.67
CA THR A 148 -0.04 2.85 25.63
C THR A 148 1.08 2.75 26.66
N ALA A 149 1.41 1.53 27.11
CA ALA A 149 2.51 1.29 28.03
C ALA A 149 3.89 1.66 27.44
N ARG A 150 4.01 1.80 26.11
CA ARG A 150 5.23 2.26 25.44
C ARG A 150 5.34 3.78 25.35
N MET A 151 4.35 4.54 25.81
CA MET A 151 4.40 6.00 25.78
C MET A 151 5.55 6.53 26.64
N PRO A 152 6.33 7.52 26.16
CA PRO A 152 7.43 8.06 26.93
C PRO A 152 6.91 8.81 28.17
N GLY A 153 7.31 8.36 29.35
CA GLY A 153 6.99 9.02 30.62
C GLY A 153 7.91 10.21 30.93
N GLN A 154 7.66 10.91 32.05
CA GLN A 154 8.42 12.11 32.46
C GLN A 154 9.93 11.85 32.69
N GLY A 155 10.31 10.59 32.96
CA GLY A 155 11.71 10.20 33.18
C GLY A 155 12.51 9.87 31.91
N VAL A 156 11.89 9.90 30.72
CA VAL A 156 12.58 9.57 29.47
C VAL A 156 13.42 10.74 29.00
N THR A 157 14.73 10.52 28.85
CA THR A 157 15.66 11.56 28.38
C THR A 157 15.51 11.84 26.89
N GLN A 158 15.97 13.01 26.42
CA GLN A 158 15.98 13.33 24.98
C GLN A 158 16.84 12.36 24.15
N GLN A 159 17.89 11.78 24.74
CA GLN A 159 18.71 10.76 24.07
C GLN A 159 17.91 9.47 23.90
N GLN A 160 17.19 9.04 24.94
CA GLN A 160 16.32 7.87 24.86
C GLN A 160 15.17 8.09 23.88
N LEU A 161 14.58 9.30 23.85
CA LEU A 161 13.55 9.68 22.87
C LEU A 161 14.04 9.49 21.42
N ARG A 162 15.22 10.03 21.09
CA ARG A 162 15.81 9.90 19.74
C ARG A 162 16.16 8.44 19.39
N ALA A 163 16.63 7.68 20.37
CA ALA A 163 17.07 6.29 20.17
C ALA A 163 15.95 5.25 20.33
N ARG A 164 14.74 5.64 20.73
CA ARG A 164 13.62 4.74 21.07
C ARG A 164 13.99 3.62 22.05
N SER A 165 14.75 3.95 23.08
CA SER A 165 15.36 2.96 23.98
C SER A 165 14.70 2.82 25.36
N TRP A 166 13.56 3.47 25.60
CA TRP A 166 12.83 3.34 26.88
C TRP A 166 11.87 2.15 26.92
N TRP A 167 11.61 1.50 25.77
CA TRP A 167 10.88 0.25 25.66
C TRP A 167 11.62 -0.72 24.74
N SER A 168 11.23 -1.99 24.77
CA SER A 168 11.78 -3.03 23.90
C SER A 168 10.70 -4.00 23.44
N GLY A 169 10.97 -4.71 22.35
CA GLY A 169 10.05 -5.66 21.71
C GLY A 169 9.80 -5.30 20.24
N PRO A 170 8.99 -6.11 19.54
CA PRO A 170 8.71 -5.87 18.14
C PRO A 170 7.78 -4.67 17.93
N ASP A 171 7.92 -4.02 16.78
CA ASP A 171 6.93 -3.11 16.24
C ASP A 171 5.63 -3.87 15.94
N CYS A 172 4.50 -3.21 16.15
CA CYS A 172 3.16 -3.73 15.96
C CYS A 172 2.60 -3.26 14.62
N TYR A 173 2.42 -4.17 13.68
CA TYR A 173 1.76 -3.93 12.40
C TYR A 173 0.30 -4.36 12.49
N LEU A 174 -0.60 -3.40 12.65
CA LEU A 174 -2.04 -3.62 12.64
C LEU A 174 -2.55 -3.59 11.19
N VAL A 175 -2.85 -4.76 10.64
CA VAL A 175 -3.32 -4.93 9.25
C VAL A 175 -4.83 -5.11 9.26
N ILE A 176 -5.56 -4.24 8.57
CA ILE A 176 -7.02 -4.17 8.62
C ILE A 176 -7.57 -4.27 7.19
N ASP A 177 -8.21 -5.39 6.86
CA ASP A 177 -8.93 -5.54 5.59
C ASP A 177 -10.40 -5.13 5.74
N ASP A 178 -11.00 -4.66 4.63
CA ASP A 178 -12.40 -4.21 4.54
C ASP A 178 -12.83 -3.33 5.73
N TYR A 179 -12.09 -2.24 6.00
CA TYR A 179 -12.35 -1.32 7.12
C TYR A 179 -13.80 -0.82 7.21
N ASP A 180 -14.45 -0.62 6.06
CA ASP A 180 -15.85 -0.22 5.97
C ASP A 180 -16.83 -1.23 6.60
N LEU A 181 -16.48 -2.52 6.63
CA LEU A 181 -17.29 -3.54 7.34
C LEU A 181 -17.13 -3.47 8.85
N ILE A 182 -15.98 -3.00 9.34
CA ILE A 182 -15.68 -2.89 10.78
C ILE A 182 -16.28 -1.60 11.35
N ALA A 183 -16.09 -0.48 10.64
CA ALA A 183 -16.55 0.84 11.09
C ALA A 183 -18.05 1.11 10.75
N GLY A 184 -18.68 0.31 9.90
CA GLY A 184 -20.05 0.53 9.41
C GLY A 184 -21.18 0.18 10.39
N GLY A 185 -20.89 -0.49 11.52
CA GLY A 185 -21.90 -1.06 12.44
C GLY A 185 -22.48 -0.10 13.49
N GLY A 186 -22.26 1.21 13.38
CA GLY A 186 -22.76 2.23 14.31
C GLY A 186 -21.69 2.81 15.23
N THR A 187 -21.02 1.97 16.04
CA THR A 187 -19.86 2.38 16.85
C THR A 187 -18.61 1.78 16.25
N ASN A 188 -17.62 2.60 15.91
CA ASN A 188 -16.35 2.10 15.38
C ASN A 188 -15.48 1.58 16.54
N PRO A 189 -15.24 0.25 16.65
CA PRO A 189 -14.42 -0.30 17.74
C PRO A 189 -12.97 0.19 17.67
N LEU A 190 -12.49 0.58 16.49
CA LEU A 190 -11.13 1.03 16.25
C LEU A 190 -10.90 2.50 16.61
N ALA A 191 -11.94 3.25 17.01
CA ALA A 191 -11.87 4.69 17.25
C ALA A 191 -10.76 5.08 18.24
N ALA A 192 -10.51 4.26 19.27
CA ALA A 192 -9.47 4.50 20.26
C ALA A 192 -8.03 4.48 19.69
N LEU A 193 -7.81 3.91 18.49
CA LEU A 193 -6.51 4.00 17.82
C LEU A 193 -6.15 5.44 17.45
N ALA A 194 -7.15 6.30 17.21
CA ALA A 194 -6.93 7.67 16.75
C ALA A 194 -6.06 8.49 17.74
N ASP A 195 -6.13 8.18 19.03
CA ASP A 195 -5.35 8.84 20.08
C ASP A 195 -3.87 8.38 20.10
N LEU A 196 -3.58 7.17 19.59
CA LEU A 196 -2.22 6.62 19.54
C LEU A 196 -1.48 6.96 18.24
N LEU A 197 -2.20 7.24 17.15
CA LEU A 197 -1.60 7.52 15.84
C LEU A 197 -0.55 8.66 15.85
N PRO A 198 -0.75 9.79 16.56
CA PRO A 198 0.29 10.84 16.63
C PRO A 198 1.61 10.36 17.25
N HIS A 199 1.56 9.33 18.09
CA HIS A 199 2.69 8.76 18.81
C HIS A 199 3.25 7.50 18.16
N ALA A 200 2.67 7.06 17.04
CA ALA A 200 2.90 5.75 16.45
C ALA A 200 4.39 5.42 16.24
N ARG A 201 5.18 6.41 15.81
CA ARG A 201 6.62 6.28 15.60
C ARG A 201 7.37 5.96 16.89
N ASP A 202 6.96 6.54 18.01
CA ASP A 202 7.63 6.39 19.31
C ASP A 202 7.26 5.07 19.99
N ILE A 203 6.04 4.57 19.78
CA ILE A 203 5.53 3.33 20.38
C ILE A 203 5.67 2.09 19.47
N GLY A 204 6.26 2.26 18.28
CA GLY A 204 6.41 1.17 17.31
C GLY A 204 5.07 0.64 16.80
N LEU A 205 4.16 1.54 16.41
CA LEU A 205 2.86 1.21 15.83
C LEU A 205 2.87 1.52 14.33
N HIS A 206 2.45 0.55 13.54
CA HIS A 206 2.17 0.69 12.12
C HIS A 206 0.73 0.27 11.83
N VAL A 207 0.05 1.01 10.96
CA VAL A 207 -1.36 0.75 10.65
C VAL A 207 -1.53 0.68 9.14
N ILE A 208 -1.94 -0.47 8.65
CA ILE A 208 -2.14 -0.73 7.22
C ILE A 208 -3.62 -1.04 7.02
N VAL A 209 -4.34 -0.13 6.37
CA VAL A 209 -5.80 -0.19 6.25
C VAL A 209 -6.18 -0.31 4.80
N ALA A 210 -7.01 -1.30 4.46
CA ALA A 210 -7.73 -1.35 3.20
C ALA A 210 -9.20 -0.99 3.42
N ARG A 211 -9.73 -0.13 2.53
CA ARG A 211 -11.15 0.24 2.52
C ARG A 211 -11.65 0.31 1.09
N ARG A 212 -12.93 -0.02 0.87
CA ARG A 212 -13.59 0.28 -0.40
C ARG A 212 -13.54 1.78 -0.70
N SER A 213 -13.48 2.20 -1.96
CA SER A 213 -13.64 3.63 -2.31
C SER A 213 -15.07 4.09 -2.06
N GLY A 214 -16.08 3.26 -2.35
CA GLY A 214 -17.50 3.49 -2.07
C GLY A 214 -17.76 4.33 -0.80
N GLY A 215 -18.21 5.58 -0.98
CA GLY A 215 -18.57 6.48 0.12
C GLY A 215 -17.38 6.92 0.98
N ALA A 216 -16.15 6.88 0.45
CA ALA A 216 -14.94 7.27 1.14
C ALA A 216 -14.96 8.72 1.58
N ALA A 217 -15.48 9.63 0.75
CA ALA A 217 -15.57 11.04 1.08
C ALA A 217 -16.25 11.28 2.45
N ARG A 218 -17.29 10.50 2.78
CA ARG A 218 -17.95 10.56 4.09
C ARG A 218 -17.18 9.81 5.17
N ALA A 219 -16.62 8.65 4.84
CA ALA A 219 -15.83 7.90 5.80
C ALA A 219 -14.53 8.59 6.21
N MET A 220 -14.03 9.57 5.44
CA MET A 220 -12.87 10.38 5.87
C MET A 220 -13.17 11.27 7.10
N TYR A 221 -14.42 11.35 7.57
CA TYR A 221 -14.78 11.94 8.87
C TYR A 221 -14.72 10.94 10.03
N ASP A 222 -14.52 9.65 9.75
CA ASP A 222 -14.22 8.66 10.78
C ASP A 222 -12.92 9.04 11.52
N PRO A 223 -12.87 8.97 12.87
CA PRO A 223 -11.74 9.48 13.65
C PRO A 223 -10.38 8.89 13.25
N VAL A 224 -10.34 7.59 12.93
CA VAL A 224 -9.08 6.92 12.57
C VAL A 224 -8.62 7.37 11.19
N LEU A 225 -9.52 7.33 10.18
CA LEU A 225 -9.18 7.73 8.81
C LEU A 225 -8.85 9.22 8.72
N ALA A 226 -9.60 10.07 9.43
CA ALA A 226 -9.34 11.50 9.53
C ALA A 226 -7.93 11.75 10.07
N ARG A 227 -7.57 11.09 11.19
CA ARG A 227 -6.26 11.25 11.82
C ARG A 227 -5.12 10.73 10.96
N LEU A 228 -5.28 9.58 10.29
CA LEU A 228 -4.31 9.05 9.34
C LEU A 228 -4.01 10.06 8.21
N ARG A 229 -5.06 10.71 7.69
CA ARG A 229 -4.92 11.74 6.65
C ARG A 229 -4.24 13.00 7.17
N GLU A 230 -4.61 13.48 8.36
CA GLU A 230 -4.00 14.66 8.99
C GLU A 230 -2.49 14.49 9.22
N LEU A 231 -2.05 13.29 9.58
CA LEU A 231 -0.62 12.96 9.79
C LEU A 231 0.16 12.79 8.48
N GLY A 232 -0.52 12.83 7.33
CA GLY A 232 0.08 12.64 6.02
C GLY A 232 0.62 11.23 5.83
N CYS A 233 -0.18 10.21 6.19
CA CYS A 233 0.16 8.81 5.93
C CYS A 233 0.37 8.53 4.43
N ALA A 234 1.08 7.46 4.11
CA ALA A 234 1.15 6.99 2.73
C ALA A 234 -0.24 6.51 2.28
N GLY A 235 -0.58 6.78 1.04
CA GLY A 235 -1.83 6.39 0.41
C GLY A 235 -1.58 5.53 -0.81
N LEU A 236 -2.37 4.47 -1.02
CA LEU A 236 -2.41 3.76 -2.30
C LEU A 236 -3.82 3.86 -2.86
N MET A 237 -3.98 4.66 -3.90
CA MET A 237 -5.24 4.84 -4.59
C MET A 237 -5.32 3.89 -5.80
N MET A 238 -6.04 2.78 -5.64
CA MET A 238 -6.27 1.81 -6.70
C MET A 238 -7.49 2.20 -7.56
N SER A 239 -7.93 1.30 -8.45
CA SER A 239 -9.10 1.53 -9.31
C SER A 239 -10.32 1.99 -8.51
N ALA A 240 -10.92 3.12 -8.92
CA ALA A 240 -12.13 3.68 -8.32
C ALA A 240 -12.87 4.61 -9.30
N GLY A 241 -14.17 4.80 -9.10
CA GLY A 241 -15.00 5.73 -9.88
C GLY A 241 -14.62 7.21 -9.69
N ALA A 242 -14.61 7.98 -10.78
CA ALA A 242 -14.21 9.40 -10.75
C ALA A 242 -15.20 10.32 -10.01
N ASP A 243 -16.40 9.84 -9.74
CA ASP A 243 -17.48 10.49 -8.99
C ASP A 243 -17.21 10.56 -7.48
N GLU A 244 -16.30 9.74 -6.95
CA GLU A 244 -15.86 9.77 -5.54
C GLU A 244 -15.12 11.07 -5.15
N GLY A 245 -14.65 11.85 -6.13
CA GLY A 245 -13.83 13.04 -5.89
C GLY A 245 -12.43 12.70 -5.37
N VAL A 246 -11.67 13.72 -4.97
CA VAL A 246 -10.30 13.52 -4.47
C VAL A 246 -10.34 12.98 -3.04
N LEU A 247 -9.86 11.74 -2.85
CA LEU A 247 -9.89 11.05 -1.56
C LEU A 247 -8.55 11.13 -0.82
N LEU A 248 -7.44 11.05 -1.56
CA LEU A 248 -6.07 11.08 -1.05
C LEU A 248 -5.20 11.94 -1.97
N GLY A 249 -4.31 12.75 -1.38
CA GLY A 249 -3.42 13.63 -2.15
C GLY A 249 -4.21 14.59 -3.05
N SER A 250 -3.81 14.67 -4.31
CA SER A 250 -4.46 15.47 -5.36
C SER A 250 -5.03 14.63 -6.50
N VAL A 251 -4.85 13.30 -6.45
CA VAL A 251 -5.25 12.36 -7.49
C VAL A 251 -6.77 12.25 -7.58
N ARG A 252 -7.32 12.49 -8.76
CA ARG A 252 -8.70 12.10 -9.06
C ARG A 252 -8.75 10.59 -9.33
N PRO A 253 -9.64 9.83 -8.67
CA PRO A 253 -9.83 8.41 -8.92
C PRO A 253 -10.14 8.12 -10.39
N ALA A 254 -9.66 6.99 -10.89
CA ALA A 254 -9.95 6.50 -12.23
C ALA A 254 -9.99 4.96 -12.25
N PRO A 255 -10.66 4.37 -13.25
CA PRO A 255 -10.55 2.93 -13.51
C PRO A 255 -9.10 2.55 -13.81
N LEU A 256 -8.59 1.52 -13.10
CA LEU A 256 -7.24 0.98 -13.28
C LEU A 256 -7.30 -0.55 -13.34
N PRO A 257 -6.35 -1.22 -14.02
CA PRO A 257 -6.20 -2.67 -13.93
C PRO A 257 -6.00 -3.14 -12.48
N PRO A 258 -6.39 -4.38 -12.13
CA PRO A 258 -6.14 -4.94 -10.81
C PRO A 258 -4.66 -4.88 -10.41
N GLY A 259 -4.39 -4.54 -9.14
CA GLY A 259 -3.04 -4.38 -8.61
C GLY A 259 -2.37 -3.05 -8.99
N ARG A 260 -2.93 -2.27 -9.91
CA ARG A 260 -2.43 -0.94 -10.26
C ARG A 260 -3.04 0.13 -9.36
N GLY A 261 -2.21 1.08 -8.94
CA GLY A 261 -2.65 2.20 -8.13
C GLY A 261 -1.64 3.33 -8.10
N VAL A 262 -2.10 4.52 -7.72
CA VAL A 262 -1.22 5.68 -7.49
C VAL A 262 -0.78 5.66 -6.03
N LEU A 263 0.51 5.45 -5.82
CA LEU A 263 1.15 5.59 -4.51
C LEU A 263 1.38 7.08 -4.23
N ILE A 264 0.85 7.54 -3.12
CA ILE A 264 0.88 8.92 -2.65
C ILE A 264 1.70 8.95 -1.37
N THR A 265 2.80 9.69 -1.38
CA THR A 265 3.68 9.87 -0.23
C THR A 265 4.02 11.35 -0.08
N ARG A 266 4.77 11.72 0.97
CA ARG A 266 5.31 13.09 1.09
C ARG A 266 6.26 13.45 -0.06
N GLY A 267 6.88 12.46 -0.70
CA GLY A 267 7.77 12.64 -1.84
C GLY A 267 7.06 12.86 -3.18
N GLY A 268 5.72 12.73 -3.22
CA GLY A 268 4.91 12.91 -4.42
C GLY A 268 4.03 11.71 -4.74
N GLU A 269 3.46 11.75 -5.93
CA GLU A 269 2.51 10.78 -6.45
C GLU A 269 3.17 10.00 -7.60
N GLN A 270 3.05 8.67 -7.59
CA GLN A 270 3.60 7.81 -8.65
C GLN A 270 2.69 6.62 -8.93
N LEU A 271 2.50 6.30 -10.21
CA LEU A 271 1.75 5.10 -10.60
C LEU A 271 2.60 3.86 -10.37
N VAL A 272 2.04 2.87 -9.68
CA VAL A 272 2.72 1.62 -9.35
C VAL A 272 1.88 0.40 -9.71
N GLN A 273 2.54 -0.69 -10.05
CA GLN A 273 1.96 -2.03 -10.13
C GLN A 273 2.40 -2.80 -8.88
N VAL A 274 1.46 -3.06 -7.97
CA VAL A 274 1.70 -3.85 -6.77
C VAL A 274 2.07 -5.29 -7.15
N ALA A 275 3.05 -5.85 -6.45
CA ALA A 275 3.42 -7.24 -6.68
C ALA A 275 2.33 -8.21 -6.22
N TRP A 276 2.18 -9.26 -7.01
CA TRP A 276 1.29 -10.36 -6.70
C TRP A 276 1.98 -11.36 -5.79
N SER A 277 1.22 -11.86 -4.82
CA SER A 277 1.60 -13.04 -4.06
C SER A 277 0.40 -13.97 -4.00
N ASP A 278 0.59 -15.25 -4.30
CA ASP A 278 -0.48 -16.24 -4.38
C ASP A 278 -1.24 -16.37 -3.05
N PRO A 279 -2.56 -16.58 -3.06
CA PRO A 279 -3.24 -16.96 -1.81
C PRO A 279 -2.62 -18.25 -1.25
N PRO A 280 -2.60 -18.42 0.09
CA PRO A 280 -2.22 -19.68 0.73
C PRO A 280 -3.20 -20.82 0.38
#